data_AF-K0JVB8-F1
#
_entry.id   AF-K0JVB8-F1
#
_cell.length_a   1.000
_cell.length_b   1.000
_cell.length_c   1.000
_cell.angle_alpha   90.00
_cell.angle_beta   90.00
_cell.angle_gamma   90.00
#
_symmetry.space_group_name_H-M   'P 1'
#
loop_
_entity.id
_entity.type
_entity.pdbx_description
1 polymer ?
#
loop_
_entity_poly.entity_id
_entity_poly.type
_entity_poly.pdbx_seq_one_letter_code
_entity_poly.pdbx_strand_id
1 'polypeptide(L)'
;MKWWRLIAAAGLAAGGLTGVAYALFTTQSRRARVIIGVPDAPPLRADGVYGDHPGRPIRFAVLGDSMAAGLGVDTPEELPGVLLARALAEETATPIRLETYAISGSTTDDLPSQVDRVVTDPPDVALVIIGANDVTTRTPIPRSAATLGTQTARLRDAGIGVVVGTCPDLGAIRPIGQPLRAVASEYSHRLARAQRQAVLDAGGVPVALGDLLAAEFTTRSRDYFSRDQFHPSAAGYEAATSILLAPLYEAVLTHHDDLRHEW
;
A
#
# COMPACT_ATOMS: atom_id res chain seq x y z
N MET A 1 -27.94 26.52 45.33
CA MET A 1 -26.68 25.76 45.14
C MET A 1 -26.95 24.32 44.65
N LYS A 2 -27.27 24.06 43.37
CA LYS A 2 -27.40 22.66 42.87
C LYS A 2 -26.99 22.41 41.40
N TRP A 3 -26.55 23.41 40.64
CA TRP A 3 -26.33 23.24 39.19
C TRP A 3 -24.88 22.88 38.82
N TRP A 4 -23.90 23.32 39.62
CA TRP A 4 -22.48 22.99 39.42
C TRP A 4 -22.14 21.50 39.67
N ARG A 5 -22.92 20.81 40.52
CA ARG A 5 -22.75 19.37 40.79
C ARG A 5 -23.16 18.49 39.60
N LEU A 6 -24.13 18.92 38.80
CA LEU A 6 -24.58 18.19 37.60
C LEU A 6 -23.59 18.35 36.44
N ILE A 7 -23.00 19.53 36.27
CA ILE A 7 -21.96 19.80 35.25
C ILE A 7 -20.68 19.01 35.57
N ALA A 8 -20.27 18.95 36.85
CA ALA A 8 -19.12 18.17 37.27
C ALA A 8 -19.32 16.65 37.05
N ALA A 9 -20.52 16.12 37.30
CA ALA A 9 -20.84 14.72 37.07
C ALA A 9 -20.86 14.35 35.57
N ALA A 10 -21.37 15.24 34.71
CA ALA A 10 -21.36 15.03 33.26
C ALA A 10 -19.93 15.08 32.67
N GLY A 11 -19.07 15.98 33.15
CA GLY A 11 -17.67 16.07 32.74
C GLY A 11 -16.84 14.84 33.15
N LEU A 12 -17.10 14.28 34.34
CA LEU A 12 -16.47 13.05 34.82
C LEU A 12 -16.95 11.80 34.08
N ALA A 13 -18.24 11.72 33.73
CA ALA A 13 -18.79 10.60 32.96
C ALA A 13 -18.31 10.62 31.49
N ALA A 14 -18.32 11.79 30.84
CA ALA A 14 -17.81 11.94 29.48
C ALA A 14 -16.29 11.72 29.43
N GLY A 15 -15.54 12.34 30.34
CA GLY A 15 -14.08 12.18 30.46
C GLY A 15 -13.65 10.76 30.80
N GLY A 16 -14.39 10.08 31.69
CA GLY A 16 -14.16 8.69 32.08
C GLY A 16 -14.47 7.70 30.95
N LEU A 17 -15.55 7.89 30.20
CA LEU A 17 -15.88 7.08 29.02
C LEU A 17 -14.86 7.28 27.89
N THR A 18 -14.42 8.51 27.63
CA THR A 18 -13.33 8.77 26.67
C THR A 18 -11.99 8.20 27.13
N GLY A 19 -11.68 8.26 28.43
CA GLY A 19 -10.44 7.72 29.01
C GLY A 19 -10.39 6.19 28.98
N VAL A 20 -11.51 5.52 29.30
CA VAL A 20 -11.64 4.05 29.21
C VAL A 20 -11.62 3.58 27.77
N ALA A 21 -12.34 4.25 26.86
CA ALA A 21 -12.27 3.96 25.43
C ALA A 21 -10.83 4.13 24.91
N TYR A 22 -10.17 5.25 25.23
CA TYR A 22 -8.77 5.51 24.89
C TYR A 22 -7.80 4.46 25.47
N ALA A 23 -7.98 4.04 26.73
CA ALA A 23 -7.16 3.00 27.36
C ALA A 23 -7.38 1.62 26.72
N LEU A 24 -8.63 1.26 26.38
CA LEU A 24 -8.94 0.04 25.62
C LEU A 24 -8.34 0.09 24.22
N PHE A 25 -8.42 1.26 23.56
CA PHE A 25 -7.85 1.48 22.24
C PHE A 25 -6.35 1.35 22.23
N THR A 26 -5.64 2.00 23.17
CA THR A 26 -4.18 1.89 23.28
C THR A 26 -3.73 0.47 23.63
N THR A 27 -4.48 -0.23 24.49
CA THR A 27 -4.19 -1.63 24.87
C THR A 27 -4.43 -2.59 23.70
N GLN A 28 -5.51 -2.41 22.94
CA GLN A 28 -5.78 -3.21 21.73
C GLN A 28 -4.80 -2.89 20.60
N SER A 29 -4.39 -1.63 20.40
CA SER A 29 -3.34 -1.26 19.43
C SER A 29 -1.99 -1.87 19.80
N ARG A 30 -1.63 -1.91 21.08
CA ARG A 30 -0.41 -2.59 21.56
C ARG A 30 -0.51 -4.11 21.39
N ARG A 31 -1.65 -4.71 21.72
CA ARG A 31 -1.88 -6.15 21.50
C ARG A 31 -1.88 -6.52 20.03
N ALA A 32 -2.48 -5.71 19.16
CA ALA A 32 -2.42 -5.90 17.73
C ALA A 32 -0.96 -5.87 17.26
N ARG A 33 -0.15 -4.89 17.67
CA ARG A 33 1.29 -4.87 17.34
C ARG A 33 2.08 -6.06 17.89
N VAL A 34 1.68 -6.62 19.03
CA VAL A 34 2.30 -7.83 19.61
C VAL A 34 1.84 -9.11 18.90
N ILE A 35 0.58 -9.17 18.44
CA ILE A 35 0.00 -10.32 17.72
C ILE A 35 0.45 -10.36 16.26
N ILE A 36 0.51 -9.20 15.61
CA ILE A 36 1.03 -9.02 14.23
C ILE A 36 2.53 -9.33 14.18
N GLY A 37 3.23 -9.21 15.32
CA GLY A 37 4.67 -9.46 15.42
C GLY A 37 5.50 -8.37 14.72
N VAL A 38 6.79 -8.35 15.04
CA VAL A 38 7.80 -7.70 14.20
C VAL A 38 8.34 -8.80 13.29
N PRO A 39 8.45 -8.60 11.96
CA PRO A 39 8.99 -9.63 11.09
C PRO A 39 10.36 -10.10 11.56
N ASP A 40 10.54 -11.42 11.66
CA ASP A 40 11.79 -12.03 12.13
C ASP A 40 12.96 -11.86 11.14
N ALA A 41 12.67 -11.43 9.90
CA ALA A 41 13.64 -11.18 8.85
C ALA A 41 13.21 -9.99 7.96
N PRO A 42 14.17 -9.29 7.32
CA PRO A 42 13.84 -8.34 6.26
C PRO A 42 13.06 -9.04 5.13
N PRO A 43 12.25 -8.30 4.34
CA PRO A 43 11.58 -8.86 3.17
C PRO A 43 12.57 -9.56 2.25
N LEU A 44 12.13 -10.66 1.62
CA LEU A 44 12.91 -11.35 0.61
C LEU A 44 13.25 -10.36 -0.52
N ARG A 45 14.42 -10.56 -1.14
CA ARG A 45 14.86 -9.75 -2.30
C ARG A 45 15.01 -10.65 -3.51
N ALA A 46 14.41 -10.23 -4.60
CA ALA A 46 14.40 -10.94 -5.87
C ALA A 46 14.47 -9.97 -7.05
N ASP A 47 15.13 -8.83 -6.89
CA ASP A 47 15.33 -7.90 -7.99
C ASP A 47 16.19 -8.56 -9.07
N GLY A 48 15.86 -8.33 -10.34
CA GLY A 48 16.42 -9.11 -11.44
C GLY A 48 15.71 -8.86 -12.76
N VAL A 49 16.08 -9.66 -13.77
CA VAL A 49 15.42 -9.65 -15.08
C VAL A 49 14.52 -10.88 -15.19
N TYR A 50 13.27 -10.66 -15.58
CA TYR A 50 12.22 -11.66 -15.68
C TYR A 50 11.72 -11.77 -17.13
N GLY A 51 11.37 -12.98 -17.55
CA GLY A 51 10.98 -13.30 -18.93
C GLY A 51 12.16 -13.66 -19.81
N ASP A 52 11.99 -14.69 -20.64
CA ASP A 52 12.96 -15.13 -21.66
C ASP A 52 12.50 -14.67 -23.04
N HIS A 53 12.52 -13.35 -23.23
CA HIS A 53 12.14 -12.70 -24.48
C HIS A 53 13.33 -11.90 -25.04
N PRO A 54 13.41 -11.71 -26.36
CA PRO A 54 14.42 -10.82 -26.94
C PRO A 54 14.13 -9.35 -26.60
N GLY A 55 15.17 -8.51 -26.61
CA GLY A 55 15.03 -7.05 -26.49
C GLY A 55 15.66 -6.45 -25.23
N ARG A 56 15.64 -5.12 -25.15
CA ARG A 56 16.08 -4.39 -23.95
C ARG A 56 14.98 -4.54 -22.90
N PRO A 57 15.32 -4.91 -21.65
CA PRO A 57 14.32 -5.05 -20.61
C PRO A 57 13.58 -3.74 -20.32
N ILE A 58 12.27 -3.81 -20.16
CA ILE A 58 11.44 -2.73 -19.60
C ILE A 58 11.74 -2.66 -18.10
N ARG A 59 12.05 -1.48 -17.60
CA ARG A 59 12.44 -1.24 -16.21
C ARG A 59 11.19 -0.98 -15.39
N PHE A 60 11.01 -1.77 -14.35
CA PHE A 60 9.86 -1.72 -13.45
C PHE A 60 10.33 -1.50 -12.01
N ALA A 61 9.89 -0.40 -11.39
CA ALA A 61 10.17 -0.13 -9.98
C ALA A 61 8.95 -0.39 -9.09
N VAL A 62 9.20 -0.93 -7.89
CA VAL A 62 8.17 -1.08 -6.84
C VAL A 62 8.57 -0.26 -5.62
N LEU A 63 7.71 0.67 -5.23
CA LEU A 63 7.87 1.56 -4.07
C LEU A 63 6.73 1.35 -3.08
N GLY A 64 6.97 1.70 -1.82
CA GLY A 64 5.93 1.74 -0.81
C GLY A 64 6.32 1.13 0.53
N ASP A 65 5.34 0.51 1.18
CA ASP A 65 5.45 -0.07 2.50
C ASP A 65 5.73 -1.59 2.48
N SER A 66 5.37 -2.31 3.55
CA SER A 66 5.60 -3.75 3.66
C SER A 66 4.78 -4.58 2.67
N MET A 67 3.63 -4.09 2.20
CA MET A 67 2.86 -4.77 1.15
C MET A 67 3.58 -4.69 -0.18
N ALA A 68 4.11 -3.52 -0.53
CA ALA A 68 4.93 -3.35 -1.73
C ALA A 68 6.19 -4.22 -1.68
N ALA A 69 6.79 -4.36 -0.50
CA ALA A 69 7.97 -5.20 -0.28
C ALA A 69 7.65 -6.71 -0.27
N GLY A 70 6.37 -7.12 -0.30
CA GLY A 70 5.98 -8.52 -0.33
C GLY A 70 6.10 -9.25 1.01
N LEU A 71 5.99 -8.54 2.13
CA LEU A 71 6.04 -9.19 3.44
C LEU A 71 4.87 -10.18 3.62
N GLY A 72 5.12 -11.34 4.21
CA GLY A 72 4.09 -12.38 4.44
C GLY A 72 4.18 -13.60 3.50
N VAL A 73 5.08 -13.57 2.51
CA VAL A 73 5.38 -14.72 1.65
C VAL A 73 6.54 -15.54 2.20
N ASP A 74 6.59 -16.82 1.81
CA ASP A 74 7.62 -17.77 2.26
C ASP A 74 8.76 -17.89 1.21
N THR A 75 8.50 -17.55 -0.06
CA THR A 75 9.47 -17.69 -1.16
C THR A 75 9.61 -16.43 -2.03
N PRO A 76 10.77 -16.19 -2.66
CA PRO A 76 10.99 -15.02 -3.54
C PRO A 76 10.03 -14.95 -4.73
N GLU A 77 9.58 -16.10 -5.24
CA GLU A 77 8.69 -16.22 -6.40
C GLU A 77 7.28 -15.68 -6.14
N GLU A 78 6.89 -15.60 -4.87
CA GLU A 78 5.57 -15.13 -4.42
C GLU A 78 5.55 -13.61 -4.19
N LEU A 79 6.69 -12.92 -4.28
CA LEU A 79 6.76 -11.48 -4.08
C LEU A 79 5.91 -10.75 -5.13
N PRO A 80 5.14 -9.71 -4.75
CA PRO A 80 4.24 -9.02 -5.67
C PRO A 80 4.97 -8.40 -6.86
N GLY A 81 6.16 -7.84 -6.63
CA GLY A 81 7.01 -7.33 -7.71
C GLY A 81 7.43 -8.41 -8.71
N VAL A 82 7.71 -9.63 -8.24
CA VAL A 82 8.10 -10.78 -9.08
C VAL A 82 6.91 -11.33 -9.86
N LEU A 83 5.77 -11.50 -9.19
CA LEU A 83 4.52 -11.92 -9.83
C LEU A 83 4.14 -10.97 -10.97
N LEU A 84 4.18 -9.66 -10.71
CA LEU A 84 3.90 -8.64 -11.72
C LEU A 84 4.97 -8.59 -12.81
N ALA A 85 6.25 -8.68 -12.48
CA ALA A 85 7.32 -8.64 -13.48
C ALA A 85 7.24 -9.84 -14.45
N ARG A 86 6.93 -11.03 -13.95
CA ARG A 86 6.69 -12.22 -14.80
C ARG A 86 5.47 -12.04 -15.67
N ALA A 87 4.33 -11.62 -15.10
CA ALA A 87 3.11 -11.42 -15.86
C ALA A 87 3.26 -10.32 -16.93
N LEU A 88 3.89 -9.19 -16.59
CA LEU A 88 4.20 -8.14 -17.55
C LEU A 88 5.14 -8.62 -18.66
N ALA A 89 6.13 -9.47 -18.34
CA ALA A 89 7.03 -10.00 -19.36
C ALA A 89 6.29 -10.82 -20.42
N GLU A 90 5.36 -11.66 -19.98
CA GLU A 90 4.52 -12.47 -20.87
C GLU A 90 3.56 -11.60 -21.70
N GLU A 91 2.86 -10.64 -21.08
CA GLU A 91 1.89 -9.77 -21.76
C GLU A 91 2.55 -8.81 -22.77
N THR A 92 3.78 -8.37 -22.49
CA THR A 92 4.55 -7.46 -23.36
C THR A 92 5.48 -8.19 -24.33
N ALA A 93 5.64 -9.51 -24.18
CA ALA A 93 6.66 -10.31 -24.87
C ALA A 93 8.06 -9.67 -24.83
N THR A 94 8.42 -9.03 -23.71
CA THR A 94 9.67 -8.30 -23.50
C THR A 94 10.19 -8.58 -22.08
N PRO A 95 11.51 -8.70 -21.85
CA PRO A 95 12.01 -8.91 -20.50
C PRO A 95 11.65 -7.72 -19.57
N ILE A 96 11.41 -7.99 -18.30
CA ILE A 96 11.16 -6.97 -17.28
C ILE A 96 12.32 -6.94 -16.29
N ARG A 97 12.99 -5.80 -16.14
CA ARG A 97 13.96 -5.57 -15.08
C ARG A 97 13.27 -4.97 -13.86
N LEU A 98 13.07 -5.78 -12.83
CA LEU A 98 12.46 -5.40 -11.55
C LEU A 98 13.50 -4.82 -10.59
N GLU A 99 13.18 -3.68 -9.98
CA GLU A 99 13.92 -3.11 -8.85
C GLU A 99 12.97 -2.66 -7.73
N THR A 100 13.22 -3.12 -6.51
CA THR A 100 12.34 -2.86 -5.36
C THR A 100 12.96 -1.83 -4.43
N TYR A 101 12.27 -0.70 -4.28
CA TYR A 101 12.64 0.41 -3.41
C TYR A 101 11.77 0.49 -2.15
N ALA A 102 10.73 -0.34 -2.07
CA ALA A 102 9.82 -0.43 -0.93
C ALA A 102 10.55 -0.70 0.39
N ILE A 103 10.12 0.02 1.44
CA ILE A 103 10.70 -0.07 2.78
C ILE A 103 9.58 -0.47 3.75
N SER A 104 9.72 -1.64 4.36
CA SER A 104 8.78 -2.13 5.36
C SER A 104 8.59 -1.13 6.50
N GLY A 105 7.34 -0.89 6.89
CA GLY A 105 6.99 0.08 7.94
C GLY A 105 6.91 1.54 7.47
N SER A 106 7.19 1.84 6.20
CA SER A 106 7.05 3.20 5.67
C SER A 106 5.63 3.71 5.77
N THR A 107 5.50 4.96 6.20
CA THR A 107 4.33 5.79 5.96
C THR A 107 4.53 6.62 4.70
N THR A 108 3.47 7.27 4.22
CA THR A 108 3.56 8.13 3.04
C THR A 108 4.57 9.28 3.20
N ASP A 109 4.85 9.71 4.44
CA ASP A 109 5.87 10.72 4.73
C ASP A 109 7.31 10.23 4.44
N ASP A 110 7.54 8.92 4.39
CA ASP A 110 8.84 8.30 4.12
C ASP A 110 9.09 8.07 2.61
N LEU A 111 8.01 8.13 1.81
CA LEU A 111 8.02 7.91 0.36
C LEU A 111 9.01 8.82 -0.42
N PRO A 112 9.23 10.10 -0.06
CA PRO A 112 10.17 10.96 -0.77
C PRO A 112 11.56 10.34 -0.91
N SER A 113 12.07 9.67 0.13
CA SER A 113 13.40 9.04 0.10
C SER A 113 13.50 7.88 -0.90
N GLN A 114 12.40 7.16 -1.13
CA GLN A 114 12.34 6.10 -2.14
C GLN A 114 12.27 6.72 -3.54
N VAL A 115 11.47 7.77 -3.71
CA VAL A 115 11.36 8.51 -4.99
C VAL A 115 12.68 9.16 -5.38
N ASP A 116 13.41 9.77 -4.45
CA ASP A 116 14.72 10.38 -4.71
C ASP A 116 15.71 9.39 -5.35
N ARG A 117 15.66 8.12 -4.92
CA ARG A 117 16.49 7.06 -5.49
C ARG A 117 16.02 6.66 -6.89
N VAL A 118 14.72 6.51 -7.08
CA VAL A 118 14.12 6.08 -8.37
C VAL A 118 14.34 7.13 -9.46
N VAL A 119 14.18 8.42 -9.16
CA VAL A 119 14.33 9.49 -10.17
C VAL A 119 15.79 9.74 -10.57
N THR A 120 16.76 9.20 -9.84
CA THR A 120 18.18 9.31 -10.21
C THR A 120 18.49 8.50 -11.47
N ASP A 121 17.79 7.38 -11.66
CA ASP A 121 17.89 6.54 -12.86
C ASP A 121 16.50 6.00 -13.22
N PRO A 122 15.65 6.84 -13.86
CA PRO A 122 14.22 6.58 -14.00
C PRO A 122 13.90 5.23 -14.71
N PRO A 123 13.04 4.40 -14.12
CA PRO A 123 12.46 3.24 -14.80
C PRO A 123 11.37 3.67 -15.80
N ASP A 124 10.90 2.73 -16.61
CA ASP A 124 9.80 2.99 -17.56
C ASP A 124 8.45 3.06 -16.82
N VAL A 125 8.26 2.21 -15.79
CA VAL A 125 7.04 2.16 -14.99
C VAL A 125 7.34 1.97 -13.49
N ALA A 126 6.50 2.54 -12.64
CA ALA A 126 6.55 2.41 -11.20
C ALA A 126 5.18 2.04 -10.60
N LEU A 127 5.20 1.06 -9.69
CA LEU A 127 4.09 0.73 -8.81
C LEU A 127 4.37 1.30 -7.42
N VAL A 128 3.39 2.03 -6.87
CA VAL A 128 3.41 2.47 -5.46
C VAL A 128 2.29 1.78 -4.69
N ILE A 129 2.60 1.08 -3.60
CA ILE A 129 1.58 0.59 -2.65
C ILE A 129 1.91 1.15 -1.27
N ILE A 130 1.10 2.10 -0.79
CA ILE A 130 1.34 2.77 0.48
C ILE A 130 0.05 3.26 1.14
N GLY A 131 0.03 3.23 2.46
CA GLY A 131 -1.04 3.83 3.26
C GLY A 131 -1.48 3.00 4.44
N ALA A 132 -1.13 1.70 4.48
CA ALA A 132 -1.52 0.85 5.61
C ALA A 132 -0.91 1.37 6.92
N ASN A 133 0.36 1.81 6.89
CA ASN A 133 1.01 2.40 8.06
C ASN A 133 0.46 3.78 8.41
N ASP A 134 0.03 4.60 7.45
CA ASP A 134 -0.64 5.88 7.71
C ASP A 134 -1.92 5.68 8.57
N VAL A 135 -2.64 4.57 8.37
CA VAL A 135 -3.79 4.21 9.22
C VAL A 135 -3.34 3.81 10.62
N THR A 136 -2.30 2.99 10.75
CA THR A 136 -1.84 2.49 12.06
C THR A 136 -1.17 3.57 12.90
N THR A 137 -0.45 4.50 12.28
CA THR A 137 0.20 5.66 12.94
C THR A 137 -0.72 6.88 13.04
N ARG A 138 -1.86 6.87 12.34
CA ARG A 138 -2.83 7.97 12.24
C ARG A 138 -2.24 9.23 11.61
N THR A 139 -1.43 9.07 10.57
CA THR A 139 -0.93 10.19 9.74
C THR A 139 -2.12 10.95 9.15
N PRO A 140 -2.24 12.28 9.33
CA PRO A 140 -3.40 13.03 8.85
C PRO A 140 -3.69 12.81 7.36
N ILE A 141 -4.93 12.44 7.02
CA ILE A 141 -5.34 12.11 5.65
C ILE A 141 -4.95 13.19 4.62
N PRO A 142 -5.21 14.50 4.85
CA PRO A 142 -4.84 15.52 3.88
C PRO A 142 -3.33 15.60 3.64
N ARG A 143 -2.52 15.37 4.68
CA ARG A 143 -1.06 15.34 4.58
C ARG A 143 -0.60 14.13 3.78
N SER A 144 -1.08 12.94 4.14
CA SER A 144 -0.74 11.70 3.44
C SER A 144 -1.09 11.79 1.95
N ALA A 145 -2.30 12.22 1.61
CA ALA A 145 -2.72 12.38 0.22
C ALA A 145 -1.92 13.45 -0.53
N ALA A 146 -1.63 14.61 0.09
CA ALA A 146 -0.82 15.66 -0.54
C ALA A 146 0.62 15.21 -0.79
N THR A 147 1.23 14.50 0.17
CA THR A 147 2.57 13.93 0.01
C THR A 147 2.59 12.91 -1.13
N LEU A 148 1.61 12.00 -1.17
CA LEU A 148 1.49 11.02 -2.26
C LEU A 148 1.34 11.71 -3.62
N GLY A 149 0.42 12.67 -3.76
CA GLY A 149 0.24 13.42 -5.01
C GLY A 149 1.51 14.13 -5.46
N THR A 150 2.23 14.76 -4.52
CA THR A 150 3.53 15.40 -4.82
C THR A 150 4.55 14.38 -5.33
N GLN A 151 4.64 13.22 -4.70
CA GLN A 151 5.59 12.17 -5.10
C GLN A 151 5.18 11.51 -6.43
N THR A 152 3.89 11.30 -6.68
CA THR A 152 3.38 10.84 -7.97
C THR A 152 3.71 11.83 -9.09
N ALA A 153 3.52 13.14 -8.86
CA ALA A 153 3.88 14.17 -9.84
C ALA A 153 5.38 14.14 -10.15
N ARG A 154 6.24 14.04 -9.13
CA ARG A 154 7.70 13.91 -9.32
C ARG A 154 8.10 12.71 -10.16
N LEU A 155 7.43 11.56 -9.98
CA LEU A 155 7.69 10.37 -10.79
C LEU A 155 7.22 10.59 -12.24
N ARG A 156 6.04 11.19 -12.45
CA ARG A 156 5.52 11.53 -13.78
C ARG A 156 6.41 12.55 -14.50
N ASP A 157 6.89 13.58 -13.80
CA ASP A 157 7.81 14.60 -14.32
C ASP A 157 9.16 13.99 -14.73
N ALA A 158 9.55 12.88 -14.12
CA ALA A 158 10.73 12.09 -14.50
C ALA A 158 10.45 11.13 -15.69
N GLY A 159 9.28 11.23 -16.32
CA GLY A 159 8.88 10.41 -17.46
C GLY A 159 8.29 9.04 -17.09
N ILE A 160 8.14 8.69 -15.81
CA ILE A 160 7.81 7.33 -15.40
C ILE A 160 6.30 7.08 -15.51
N GLY A 161 5.85 5.94 -16.06
CA GLY A 161 4.46 5.49 -15.93
C GLY A 161 4.12 5.15 -14.47
N VAL A 162 3.10 5.76 -13.86
CA VAL A 162 2.84 5.58 -12.40
C VAL A 162 1.48 4.94 -12.14
N VAL A 163 1.50 3.77 -11.49
CA VAL A 163 0.33 3.10 -10.94
C VAL A 163 0.41 3.11 -9.41
N VAL A 164 -0.71 3.42 -8.74
CA VAL A 164 -0.76 3.47 -7.28
C VAL A 164 -1.86 2.56 -6.75
N GLY A 165 -1.49 1.51 -6.02
CA GLY A 165 -2.41 0.77 -5.18
C GLY A 165 -2.76 1.60 -3.94
N THR A 166 -3.98 2.15 -3.88
CA THR A 166 -4.40 2.98 -2.75
C THR A 166 -4.59 2.14 -1.50
N CYS A 167 -4.66 2.79 -0.33
CA CYS A 167 -4.77 2.16 0.98
C CYS A 167 -5.77 0.98 1.00
N PRO A 168 -5.34 -0.22 1.44
CA PRO A 168 -6.23 -1.36 1.62
C PRO A 168 -7.18 -1.10 2.79
N ASP A 169 -8.27 -1.89 2.88
CA ASP A 169 -9.19 -1.83 4.03
C ASP A 169 -8.64 -2.60 5.24
N LEU A 170 -8.09 -1.90 6.23
CA LEU A 170 -7.65 -2.53 7.48
C LEU A 170 -8.82 -3.10 8.31
N GLY A 171 -10.06 -2.83 7.91
CA GLY A 171 -11.26 -3.49 8.41
C GLY A 171 -11.30 -5.00 8.17
N ALA A 172 -10.57 -5.51 7.17
CA ALA A 172 -10.48 -6.94 6.89
C ALA A 172 -9.59 -7.71 7.89
N ILE A 173 -8.77 -7.00 8.67
CA ILE A 173 -7.76 -7.58 9.57
C ILE A 173 -8.43 -8.05 10.87
N ARG A 174 -8.68 -9.37 10.96
CA ARG A 174 -9.40 -10.00 12.08
C ARG A 174 -8.74 -9.82 13.46
N PRO A 175 -7.40 -9.83 13.60
CA PRO A 175 -6.75 -9.54 14.88
C PRO A 175 -7.11 -8.17 15.47
N ILE A 176 -7.56 -7.21 14.65
CA ILE A 176 -8.06 -5.93 15.14
C ILE A 176 -9.47 -6.15 15.70
N GLY A 177 -9.62 -5.99 17.01
CA GLY A 177 -10.91 -6.11 17.70
C GLY A 177 -11.87 -4.94 17.42
N GLN A 178 -13.15 -5.14 17.67
CA GLN A 178 -14.10 -4.02 17.72
C GLN A 178 -13.92 -3.22 19.03
N PRO A 179 -14.12 -1.88 19.02
CA PRO A 179 -14.57 -1.06 17.89
C PRO A 179 -13.45 -0.51 16.98
N LEU A 180 -12.18 -0.83 17.25
CA LEU A 180 -11.04 -0.32 16.46
C LEU A 180 -11.12 -0.72 15.00
N ARG A 181 -11.59 -1.93 14.70
CA ARG A 181 -11.66 -2.41 13.33
C ARG A 181 -12.58 -1.54 12.46
N ALA A 182 -13.72 -1.12 12.98
CA ALA A 182 -14.61 -0.19 12.29
C ALA A 182 -13.94 1.18 12.07
N VAL A 183 -13.22 1.70 13.08
CA VAL A 183 -12.48 2.97 12.96
C VAL A 183 -11.36 2.86 11.92
N ALA A 184 -10.61 1.75 11.91
CA ALA A 184 -9.54 1.51 10.95
C ALA A 184 -10.09 1.39 9.53
N SER A 185 -11.23 0.72 9.35
CA SER A 185 -11.90 0.59 8.05
C SER A 185 -12.34 1.95 7.50
N GLU A 186 -13.04 2.75 8.33
CA GLU A 186 -13.47 4.10 7.92
C GLU A 186 -12.27 4.99 7.58
N TYR A 187 -11.21 4.93 8.39
CA TYR A 187 -9.99 5.69 8.10
C TYR A 187 -9.34 5.25 6.79
N SER A 188 -9.28 3.93 6.54
CA SER A 188 -8.72 3.33 5.33
C SER A 188 -9.45 3.82 4.09
N HIS A 189 -10.80 3.76 4.08
CA HIS A 189 -11.60 4.21 2.94
C HIS A 189 -11.49 5.71 2.69
N ARG A 190 -11.46 6.53 3.75
CA ARG A 190 -11.26 7.98 3.61
C ARG A 190 -9.87 8.31 3.08
N LEU A 191 -8.84 7.61 3.53
CA LEU A 191 -7.49 7.75 3.02
C LEU A 191 -7.40 7.33 1.55
N ALA A 192 -7.92 6.15 1.19
CA ALA A 192 -7.92 5.64 -0.17
C ALA A 192 -8.61 6.60 -1.15
N ARG A 193 -9.75 7.20 -0.75
CA ARG A 193 -10.45 8.21 -1.57
C ARG A 193 -9.61 9.47 -1.79
N ALA A 194 -8.93 9.96 -0.75
CA ALA A 194 -8.08 11.14 -0.86
C ALA A 194 -6.82 10.84 -1.71
N GLN A 195 -6.22 9.66 -1.54
CA GLN A 195 -5.11 9.19 -2.36
C GLN A 195 -5.53 9.07 -3.83
N ARG A 196 -6.70 8.47 -4.12
CA ARG A 196 -7.22 8.36 -5.48
C ARG A 196 -7.27 9.73 -6.17
N GLN A 197 -7.84 10.74 -5.51
CA GLN A 197 -7.93 12.07 -6.10
C GLN A 197 -6.54 12.67 -6.35
N ALA A 198 -5.65 12.61 -5.35
CA ALA A 198 -4.31 13.17 -5.46
C ALA A 198 -3.46 12.50 -6.57
N VAL A 199 -3.63 11.19 -6.76
CA VAL A 199 -2.94 10.43 -7.82
C VAL A 199 -3.48 10.81 -9.20
N LEU A 200 -4.79 10.94 -9.37
CA LEU A 200 -5.39 11.40 -10.64
C LEU A 200 -4.94 12.81 -11.00
N ASP A 201 -4.97 13.74 -10.03
CA ASP A 201 -4.56 15.13 -10.23
C ASP A 201 -3.08 15.23 -10.63
N ALA A 202 -2.25 14.29 -10.16
CA ALA A 202 -0.83 14.19 -10.49
C ALA A 202 -0.54 13.40 -11.78
N GLY A 203 -1.58 12.92 -12.50
CA GLY A 203 -1.41 12.18 -13.76
C GLY A 203 -0.99 10.71 -13.58
N GLY A 204 -1.16 10.13 -12.40
CA GLY A 204 -0.98 8.69 -12.15
C GLY A 204 -2.30 7.92 -12.23
N VAL A 205 -2.21 6.59 -12.17
CA VAL A 205 -3.36 5.68 -12.25
C VAL A 205 -3.62 5.02 -10.89
N PRO A 206 -4.69 5.41 -10.15
CA PRO A 206 -5.01 4.78 -8.88
C PRO A 206 -5.82 3.48 -9.05
N VAL A 207 -5.43 2.45 -8.31
CA VAL A 207 -6.14 1.17 -8.17
C VAL A 207 -6.66 1.03 -6.75
N ALA A 208 -7.98 0.89 -6.61
CA ALA A 208 -8.66 0.87 -5.32
C ALA A 208 -8.55 -0.49 -4.63
N LEU A 209 -7.37 -0.85 -4.10
CA LEU A 209 -7.12 -2.17 -3.48
C LEU A 209 -8.15 -2.51 -2.40
N GLY A 210 -8.48 -1.56 -1.53
CA GLY A 210 -9.50 -1.75 -0.48
C GLY A 210 -10.86 -2.11 -1.07
N ASP A 211 -11.40 -1.29 -1.96
CA ASP A 211 -12.73 -1.50 -2.54
C ASP A 211 -12.82 -2.80 -3.35
N LEU A 212 -11.74 -3.18 -4.04
CA LEU A 212 -11.71 -4.34 -4.93
C LEU A 212 -11.45 -5.66 -4.19
N LEU A 213 -10.74 -5.65 -3.06
CA LEU A 213 -10.28 -6.87 -2.38
C LEU A 213 -10.84 -7.07 -0.98
N ALA A 214 -11.42 -6.05 -0.32
CA ALA A 214 -11.84 -6.14 1.08
C ALA A 214 -12.82 -7.29 1.35
N ALA A 215 -13.77 -7.53 0.43
CA ALA A 215 -14.74 -8.61 0.56
C ALA A 215 -14.06 -10.00 0.54
N GLU A 216 -13.10 -10.20 -0.35
CA GLU A 216 -12.37 -11.47 -0.43
C GLU A 216 -11.45 -11.67 0.78
N PHE A 217 -10.67 -10.66 1.17
CA PHE A 217 -9.83 -10.75 2.37
C PHE A 217 -10.65 -10.98 3.64
N THR A 218 -11.88 -10.47 3.73
CA THR A 218 -12.77 -10.70 4.87
C THR A 218 -13.31 -12.13 4.89
N THR A 219 -13.78 -12.63 3.74
CA THR A 219 -14.42 -13.94 3.59
C THR A 219 -13.40 -15.08 3.63
N ARG A 220 -12.28 -14.94 2.92
CA ARG A 220 -11.18 -15.90 2.80
C ARG A 220 -9.97 -15.53 3.66
N SER A 221 -10.22 -14.90 4.82
CA SER A 221 -9.18 -14.39 5.72
C SER A 221 -8.10 -15.40 6.10
N ARG A 222 -8.40 -16.70 6.19
CA ARG A 222 -7.39 -17.74 6.48
C ARG A 222 -6.48 -18.05 5.30
N ASP A 223 -6.97 -17.86 4.08
CA ASP A 223 -6.24 -18.14 2.85
C ASP A 223 -5.41 -16.92 2.45
N TYR A 224 -5.95 -15.71 2.62
CA TYR A 224 -5.42 -14.48 2.03
C TYR A 224 -4.50 -13.69 2.96
N PHE A 225 -4.50 -13.98 4.26
CA PHE A 225 -3.52 -13.41 5.19
C PHE A 225 -2.44 -14.44 5.53
N SER A 226 -1.23 -13.94 5.72
CA SER A 226 -0.08 -14.74 6.13
C SER A 226 -0.21 -15.23 7.58
N ARG A 227 0.83 -15.91 8.08
CA ARG A 227 0.89 -16.41 9.47
C ARG A 227 0.76 -15.29 10.51
N ASP A 228 1.15 -14.07 10.17
CA ASP A 228 1.00 -12.89 11.03
C ASP A 228 -0.43 -12.32 11.09
N GLN A 229 -1.34 -12.87 10.29
CA GLN A 229 -2.75 -12.48 10.21
C GLN A 229 -2.96 -11.00 9.85
N PHE A 230 -1.98 -10.38 9.19
CA PHE A 230 -1.96 -8.96 8.85
C PHE A 230 -1.54 -8.71 7.41
N HIS A 231 -0.38 -9.24 6.99
CA HIS A 231 0.07 -9.09 5.61
C HIS A 231 -0.58 -10.13 4.70
N PRO A 232 -0.71 -9.86 3.39
CA PRO A 232 -1.18 -10.85 2.45
C PRO A 232 -0.30 -12.11 2.47
N SER A 233 -0.93 -13.28 2.31
CA SER A 233 -0.23 -14.53 1.97
C SER A 233 0.13 -14.52 0.47
N ALA A 234 0.80 -15.57 -0.01
CA ALA A 234 1.02 -15.78 -1.44
C ALA A 234 -0.28 -15.67 -2.26
N ALA A 235 -1.36 -16.36 -1.84
CA ALA A 235 -2.66 -16.27 -2.51
C ALA A 235 -3.30 -14.87 -2.43
N GLY A 236 -3.09 -14.16 -1.31
CA GLY A 236 -3.53 -12.77 -1.16
C GLY A 236 -2.77 -11.82 -2.09
N TYR A 237 -1.46 -12.03 -2.27
CA TYR A 237 -0.66 -11.28 -3.24
C TYR A 237 -1.05 -11.60 -4.68
N GLU A 238 -1.27 -12.87 -5.03
CA GLU A 238 -1.77 -13.24 -6.36
C GLU A 238 -3.05 -12.47 -6.71
N ALA A 239 -4.02 -12.46 -5.79
CA ALA A 239 -5.26 -11.70 -5.95
C ALA A 239 -4.99 -10.20 -6.13
N ALA A 240 -4.12 -9.61 -5.29
CA ALA A 240 -3.77 -8.20 -5.39
C ALA A 240 -3.04 -7.84 -6.70
N THR A 241 -2.12 -8.69 -7.15
CA THR A 241 -1.37 -8.47 -8.39
C THR A 241 -2.26 -8.62 -9.62
N SER A 242 -3.27 -9.48 -9.57
CA SER A 242 -4.19 -9.68 -10.70
C SER A 242 -4.95 -8.41 -11.09
N ILE A 243 -5.35 -7.60 -10.10
CA ILE A 243 -6.06 -6.33 -10.33
C ILE A 243 -5.11 -5.17 -10.67
N LEU A 244 -3.81 -5.32 -10.41
CA LEU A 244 -2.78 -4.33 -10.72
C LEU A 244 -2.16 -4.52 -12.10
N LEU A 245 -2.22 -5.73 -12.66
CA LEU A 245 -1.56 -6.08 -13.91
C LEU A 245 -2.04 -5.23 -15.09
N ALA A 246 -3.35 -5.14 -15.32
CA ALA A 246 -3.88 -4.40 -16.46
C ALA A 246 -3.51 -2.90 -16.42
N PRO A 247 -3.70 -2.16 -15.30
CA PRO A 247 -3.22 -0.78 -15.18
C PRO A 247 -1.71 -0.61 -15.42
N LEU A 248 -0.88 -1.56 -14.97
CA LEU A 248 0.56 -1.53 -15.20
C LEU A 248 0.91 -1.77 -16.66
N TYR A 249 0.26 -2.73 -17.30
CA TYR A 249 0.43 -3.00 -18.73
C TYR A 249 0.10 -1.77 -19.58
N GLU A 250 -1.03 -1.12 -19.32
CA GLU A 250 -1.43 0.12 -20.02
C GLU A 250 -0.42 1.27 -19.77
N ALA A 251 0.10 1.39 -18.55
CA ALA A 251 1.13 2.38 -18.24
C ALA A 251 2.44 2.14 -19.00
N VAL A 252 2.81 0.86 -19.18
CA VAL A 252 3.97 0.46 -20.00
C VAL A 252 3.76 0.83 -21.47
N LEU A 253 2.60 0.48 -22.05
CA LEU A 253 2.31 0.77 -23.46
C LEU A 253 2.32 2.26 -23.76
N THR A 254 1.61 3.05 -22.95
CA THR A 254 1.50 4.50 -23.15
C THR A 254 2.87 5.17 -23.14
N HIS A 255 3.76 4.74 -22.22
CA HIS A 255 5.10 5.30 -22.14
C HIS A 255 5.99 4.94 -23.34
N HIS A 256 5.89 3.70 -23.83
CA HIS A 256 6.66 3.27 -25.00
C HIS A 256 6.21 3.95 -26.30
N ASP A 257 4.92 4.28 -26.44
CA ASP A 257 4.43 5.01 -27.61
C ASP A 257 4.88 6.48 -27.57
N ASP A 258 4.88 7.13 -26.41
CA ASP A 258 5.42 8.50 -26.25
C ASP A 258 6.90 8.57 -26.70
N LEU A 259 7.73 7.60 -26.29
CA LEU A 259 9.14 7.53 -26.68
C LEU A 259 9.36 7.24 -28.18
N ARG A 260 8.41 6.61 -28.86
CA ARG A 260 8.49 6.34 -30.31
C ARG A 260 8.12 7.56 -31.15
N HIS A 261 7.38 8.52 -30.60
CA HIS A 261 6.93 9.72 -31.29
C HIS A 261 7.86 10.94 -31.11
N GLU A 262 8.90 10.83 -30.26
CA GLU A 262 9.91 11.87 -30.04
C GLU A 262 11.11 11.85 -31.02
N TRP A 263 11.11 10.97 -32.04
CA TRP A 263 12.18 10.83 -33.04
C TRP A 263 11.70 10.98 -34.48
#